data_AF-A6ER84-F1
#
_entry.id   AF-A6ER84-F1
#
_cell.length_a   1.000
_cell.length_b   1.000
_cell.length_c   1.000
_cell.angle_alpha   90.00
_cell.angle_beta   90.00
_cell.angle_gamma   90.00
#
_symmetry.space_group_name_H-M   'P 1'
#
loop_
_entity.id
_entity.type
_entity.pdbx_description
1 polymer ?
#
loop_
_entity_poly.entity_id
_entity_poly.type
_entity_poly.pdbx_seq_one_letter_code
_entity_poly.pdbx_strand_id
1 'polypeptide(L)'
;MISVNETRDYKEFTSTKSEEDNGRNKSDRGDIRVKGFDETKLLNFFNIGGIRFQNIAANDAIVTSKLNTMSEEGWELAFVNSGVESYGDKTDKNGIYITRYIFKRVK
;
A
#
# COMPACT_ATOMS: atom_id res chain seq x y z
N MET A 1 -7.94 -16.19 -9.22
CA MET A 1 -6.57 -16.45 -8.71
C MET A 1 -5.60 -16.06 -9.81
N ILE A 2 -4.70 -15.11 -9.54
CA ILE A 2 -3.59 -14.74 -10.43
C ILE A 2 -2.34 -15.32 -9.77
N SER A 3 -1.53 -16.05 -10.52
CA SER A 3 -0.27 -16.61 -10.05
C SER A 3 0.87 -15.87 -10.72
N VAL A 4 1.84 -15.40 -9.93
CA VAL A 4 2.98 -14.64 -10.42
C VAL A 4 4.19 -15.56 -10.48
N ASN A 5 4.85 -15.60 -11.64
CA ASN A 5 6.01 -16.46 -11.88
C ASN A 5 7.34 -15.73 -11.70
N GLU A 6 7.30 -14.43 -11.40
CA GLU A 6 8.47 -13.58 -11.19
C GLU A 6 8.45 -12.97 -9.79
N THR A 7 9.62 -12.88 -9.16
CA THR A 7 9.80 -12.16 -7.90
C THR A 7 10.08 -10.67 -8.19
N ARG A 8 9.56 -9.78 -7.34
CA ARG A 8 9.85 -8.33 -7.37
C ARG A 8 10.17 -7.87 -5.96
N ASP A 9 11.35 -7.27 -5.75
CA ASP A 9 11.71 -6.72 -4.43
C ASP A 9 11.01 -5.38 -4.22
N TYR A 10 10.20 -5.27 -3.16
CA TYR A 10 9.49 -4.03 -2.84
C TYR A 10 10.44 -2.86 -2.56
N LYS A 11 11.67 -3.12 -2.10
CA LYS A 11 12.67 -2.09 -1.77
C LYS A 11 13.09 -1.29 -2.99
N GLU A 12 13.15 -1.91 -4.17
CA GLU A 12 13.47 -1.23 -5.44
C GLU A 12 12.44 -0.15 -5.81
N PHE A 13 11.21 -0.28 -5.29
CA PHE A 13 10.10 0.62 -5.57
C PHE A 13 9.70 1.48 -4.37
N THR A 14 10.48 1.42 -3.29
CA THR A 14 10.21 2.13 -2.04
C THR A 14 11.08 3.37 -1.90
N SER A 15 10.47 4.48 -1.49
CA SER A 15 11.18 5.70 -1.13
C SER A 15 10.71 6.25 0.20
N THR A 16 11.64 6.68 1.05
CA THR A 16 11.32 7.38 2.29
C THR A 16 10.98 8.84 1.98
N LYS A 17 9.83 9.31 2.46
CA LYS A 17 9.45 10.72 2.48
C LYS A 17 9.83 11.31 3.84
N SER A 18 10.43 12.49 3.87
CA SER A 18 10.76 13.24 5.09
C SER A 18 10.37 14.70 4.95
N GLU A 19 10.12 15.38 6.06
CA GLU A 19 10.00 16.84 6.13
C GLU A 19 11.25 17.49 6.76
N GLU A 20 11.53 18.74 6.37
CA GLU A 20 12.44 19.68 7.07
C GLU A 20 11.59 20.63 7.98
N ASP A 21 12.07 20.89 9.20
CA ASP A 21 11.35 21.28 10.46
C ASP A 21 10.93 22.78 10.64
N ASN A 22 10.08 23.07 11.67
CA ASN A 22 10.34 23.99 12.82
C ASN A 22 9.12 24.76 13.44
N GLY A 23 8.30 24.16 14.31
CA GLY A 23 7.34 24.94 15.13
C GLY A 23 6.55 24.17 16.22
N ARG A 24 6.38 24.78 17.42
CA ARG A 24 5.75 24.18 18.61
C ARG A 24 4.23 23.99 18.49
N ASN A 25 3.76 22.90 19.10
CA ASN A 25 2.42 22.32 19.11
C ASN A 25 1.32 23.19 19.78
N LYS A 26 0.20 23.40 19.05
CA LYS A 26 -1.14 23.86 19.50
C LYS A 26 -2.23 23.18 18.64
N SER A 27 -2.35 21.85 18.76
CA SER A 27 -2.81 20.97 17.67
C SER A 27 -4.15 21.26 16.97
N ASP A 28 -4.05 21.70 15.72
CA ASP A 28 -5.07 21.55 14.67
C ASP A 28 -5.00 20.13 14.07
N ARG A 29 -6.07 19.63 13.42
CA ARG A 29 -6.11 18.29 12.76
C ARG A 29 -4.94 18.03 11.79
N GLY A 30 -4.27 19.07 11.31
CA GLY A 30 -3.07 18.98 10.48
C GLY A 30 -1.88 18.33 11.20
N ASP A 31 -1.80 18.42 12.53
CA ASP A 31 -0.68 17.94 13.34
C ASP A 31 -0.67 16.42 13.55
N ILE A 32 -1.78 15.73 13.20
CA ILE A 32 -1.88 14.26 13.22
C ILE A 32 -1.23 13.65 11.95
N ARG A 33 -0.98 14.46 10.91
CA ARG A 33 -0.44 13.95 9.64
C ARG A 33 1.00 13.49 9.85
N VAL A 34 1.22 12.20 9.64
CA VAL A 34 2.56 11.63 9.59
C VAL A 34 3.20 12.05 8.28
N LYS A 35 4.25 12.87 8.39
CA LYS A 35 4.99 13.43 7.26
C LYS A 35 6.19 12.56 6.86
N GLY A 36 6.68 11.73 7.80
CA GLY A 36 7.71 10.73 7.57
C GLY A 36 7.13 9.35 7.30
N PHE A 37 7.20 8.86 6.07
CA PHE A 37 6.70 7.52 5.72
C PHE A 37 7.44 6.91 4.54
N ASP A 38 7.48 5.58 4.49
CA ASP A 38 7.96 4.83 3.34
C ASP A 38 6.80 4.59 2.36
N GLU A 39 7.02 4.97 1.10
CA GLU A 39 6.06 4.78 0.01
C GLU A 39 6.61 3.79 -1.00
N THR A 40 5.96 2.63 -1.15
CA THR A 40 6.18 1.70 -2.25
C THR A 40 5.19 1.98 -3.37
N LYS A 41 5.67 2.28 -4.58
CA LYS A 41 4.80 2.56 -5.73
C LYS A 41 4.17 1.27 -6.28
N LEU A 42 2.88 1.33 -6.57
CA LEU A 42 2.10 0.26 -7.22
C LEU A 42 1.47 0.75 -8.52
N LEU A 43 1.17 -0.19 -9.42
CA LEU A 43 0.55 0.09 -10.71
C LEU A 43 -0.98 0.19 -10.60
N ASN A 44 -1.60 1.04 -11.41
CA ASN A 44 -3.06 1.09 -11.51
C ASN A 44 -3.66 -0.19 -12.10
N PHE A 45 -4.82 -0.61 -11.59
CA PHE A 45 -5.51 -1.82 -12.04
C PHE A 45 -6.27 -1.66 -13.35
N PHE A 46 -6.63 -0.44 -13.73
CA PHE A 46 -7.42 -0.17 -14.92
C PHE A 46 -6.81 0.95 -15.77
N ASN A 47 -7.13 0.94 -17.06
CA ASN A 47 -6.93 2.06 -17.97
C ASN A 47 -8.16 2.18 -18.89
N ILE A 48 -8.06 3.00 -19.94
CA ILE A 48 -9.18 3.20 -20.88
C ILE A 48 -9.63 1.92 -21.61
N GLY A 49 -8.77 0.90 -21.69
CA GLY A 49 -9.06 -0.39 -22.31
C GLY A 49 -9.57 -1.47 -21.34
N GLY A 50 -9.77 -1.12 -20.06
CA GLY A 50 -10.23 -2.04 -19.02
C GLY A 50 -9.14 -2.49 -18.04
N ILE A 51 -9.32 -3.69 -17.47
CA ILE A 51 -8.48 -4.22 -16.39
C ILE A 51 -7.12 -4.67 -16.94
N ARG A 52 -6.06 -4.28 -16.24
CA ARG A 52 -4.67 -4.64 -16.52
C ARG A 52 -4.19 -5.74 -15.59
N PHE A 53 -4.49 -7.00 -15.92
CA PHE A 53 -4.10 -8.15 -15.10
C PHE A 53 -2.59 -8.28 -14.85
N GLN A 54 -1.76 -7.86 -15.81
CA GLN A 54 -0.31 -7.80 -15.64
C GLN A 54 0.10 -6.83 -14.50
N ASN A 55 -0.59 -5.69 -14.38
CA ASN A 55 -0.33 -4.72 -13.31
C ASN A 55 -0.73 -5.31 -11.96
N ILE A 56 -1.85 -6.02 -11.91
CA ILE A 56 -2.30 -6.73 -10.70
C ILE A 56 -1.25 -7.78 -10.30
N ALA A 57 -0.81 -8.63 -11.24
CA ALA A 57 0.23 -9.62 -10.99
C ALA A 57 1.55 -8.99 -10.48
N ALA A 58 1.98 -7.89 -11.08
CA ALA A 58 3.19 -7.19 -10.64
C ALA A 58 3.04 -6.62 -9.21
N ASN A 59 1.89 -6.03 -8.89
CA ASN A 59 1.61 -5.52 -7.55
C ASN A 59 1.55 -6.66 -6.51
N ASP A 60 0.95 -7.80 -6.86
CA ASP A 60 0.89 -8.97 -5.99
C ASP A 60 2.29 -9.50 -5.66
N ALA A 61 3.21 -9.53 -6.63
CA ALA A 61 4.62 -9.89 -6.37
C ALA A 61 5.32 -8.88 -5.44
N ILE A 62 5.13 -7.58 -5.65
CA ILE A 62 5.71 -6.53 -4.79
C ILE A 62 5.18 -6.65 -3.36
N VAL A 63 3.87 -6.80 -3.19
CA VAL A 63 3.24 -6.97 -1.87
C VAL A 63 3.74 -8.25 -1.20
N THR A 64 3.76 -9.37 -1.93
CA THR A 64 4.25 -10.65 -1.42
C THR A 64 5.69 -10.55 -0.93
N SER A 65 6.56 -9.85 -1.66
CA SER A 65 7.94 -9.58 -1.22
C SER A 65 7.97 -8.85 0.13
N LYS A 66 7.16 -7.79 0.31
CA LYS A 66 7.07 -7.10 1.61
C LYS A 66 6.56 -8.02 2.73
N LEU A 67 5.52 -8.81 2.47
CA LEU A 67 4.96 -9.72 3.47
C LEU A 67 6.00 -10.77 3.91
N ASN A 68 6.75 -11.32 2.95
CA ASN A 68 7.83 -12.27 3.25
C ASN A 68 8.95 -11.63 4.08
N THR A 69 9.40 -10.42 3.72
CA THR A 69 10.38 -9.68 4.53
C THR A 69 9.88 -9.44 5.95
N MET A 70 8.63 -9.01 6.13
CA MET A 70 8.05 -8.83 7.47
C MET A 70 8.04 -10.16 8.26
N SER A 71 7.72 -11.27 7.60
CA SER A 71 7.75 -12.60 8.20
C SER A 71 9.17 -13.02 8.62
N GLU A 72 10.17 -12.77 7.77
CA GLU A 72 11.59 -13.05 8.06
C GLU A 72 12.11 -12.19 9.22
N GLU A 73 11.59 -10.97 9.36
CA GLU A 73 11.85 -10.06 10.50
C GLU A 73 11.11 -10.47 11.79
N GLY A 74 10.36 -11.58 11.77
CA GLY A 74 9.68 -12.14 12.94
C GLY A 74 8.28 -11.58 13.20
N TRP A 75 7.67 -10.90 12.24
CA TRP A 75 6.28 -10.46 12.32
C TRP A 75 5.33 -11.53 11.79
N GLU A 76 4.24 -11.76 12.52
CA GLU A 76 3.16 -12.65 12.08
C GLU A 76 2.01 -11.82 11.50
N LEU A 77 1.58 -12.11 10.28
CA LEU A 77 0.40 -11.50 9.68
C LEU A 77 -0.84 -12.00 10.42
N ALA A 78 -1.47 -11.11 11.20
CA ALA A 78 -2.62 -11.46 12.03
C ALA A 78 -3.95 -11.30 11.28
N PHE A 79 -4.09 -10.21 10.52
CA PHE A 79 -5.32 -9.91 9.80
C PHE A 79 -5.04 -9.19 8.47
N VAL A 80 -5.90 -9.45 7.48
CA VAL A 80 -5.96 -8.67 6.24
C VAL A 80 -7.36 -8.10 6.14
N ASN A 81 -7.45 -6.79 5.92
CA ASN A 81 -8.72 -6.10 5.72
C ASN A 81 -8.66 -5.23 4.47
N SER A 82 -9.62 -5.39 3.58
CA SER A 82 -9.73 -4.57 2.38
C SER A 82 -10.98 -3.69 2.43
N GLY A 83 -10.87 -2.50 1.87
CA GLY A 83 -11.96 -1.54 1.75
C GLY A 83 -11.97 -0.95 0.34
N VAL A 84 -13.17 -0.69 -0.16
CA VAL A 84 -13.39 0.01 -1.42
C VAL A 84 -14.29 1.19 -1.12
N GLU A 85 -13.88 2.36 -1.57
CA GLU A 85 -14.69 3.57 -1.52
C GLU A 85 -14.87 4.11 -2.93
N SER A 86 -16.10 4.43 -3.29
CA SER A 86 -16.47 5.03 -4.57
C SER A 86 -17.63 5.99 -4.34
N TYR A 87 -17.70 7.06 -5.12
CA TYR A 87 -18.85 7.96 -5.14
C TYR A 87 -20.13 7.23 -5.59
N GLY A 88 -19.98 6.16 -6.40
CA GLY A 88 -21.04 5.17 -6.63
C GLY A 88 -22.17 5.64 -7.55
N ASP A 89 -21.99 6.76 -8.24
CA ASP A 89 -22.94 7.25 -9.24
C ASP A 89 -22.50 6.90 -10.67
N LYS A 90 -23.37 7.17 -11.66
CA LYS A 90 -23.11 6.83 -13.07
C LYS A 90 -21.94 7.60 -13.69
N THR A 91 -21.50 8.68 -13.06
CA THR A 91 -20.41 9.53 -13.54
C THR A 91 -19.09 9.24 -12.85
N ASP A 92 -19.11 8.39 -11.81
CA ASP A 92 -17.94 8.04 -11.05
C ASP A 92 -16.95 7.23 -11.90
N LYS A 93 -15.73 7.75 -11.97
CA LYS A 93 -14.60 7.14 -12.69
C LYS A 93 -13.47 6.76 -11.73
N ASN A 94 -13.65 6.99 -10.44
CA ASN A 94 -12.59 6.91 -9.44
C ASN A 94 -13.06 6.03 -8.26
N GLY A 95 -12.39 4.90 -8.08
CA GLY A 95 -12.50 4.11 -6.85
C GLY A 95 -11.20 4.20 -6.07
N ILE A 96 -11.30 4.33 -4.76
CA ILE A 96 -10.17 4.12 -3.85
C ILE A 96 -10.25 2.68 -3.36
N TYR A 97 -9.17 1.94 -3.59
CA TYR A 97 -8.99 0.61 -3.03
C TYR A 97 -7.89 0.66 -1.98
N ILE A 98 -8.17 0.16 -0.77
CA ILE A 98 -7.19 0.03 0.30
C ILE A 98 -7.17 -1.39 0.81
N THR A 99 -5.97 -1.94 1.02
CA THR A 99 -5.78 -3.17 1.79
C THR A 99 -4.83 -2.89 2.94
N ARG A 100 -5.25 -3.28 4.15
CA ARG A 100 -4.48 -3.16 5.38
C ARG A 100 -4.02 -4.54 5.80
N TYR A 101 -2.71 -4.70 5.91
CA TYR A 101 -2.05 -5.87 6.47
C TYR A 101 -1.68 -5.56 7.91
N ILE A 102 -2.28 -6.27 8.86
CA ILE A 102 -2.08 -6.05 10.29
C ILE A 102 -1.17 -7.15 10.80
N PHE A 103 0.04 -6.75 11.18
CA PHE A 103 1.04 -7.64 11.76
C PHE A 103 1.06 -7.54 13.28
N LYS A 104 1.37 -8.66 13.94
CA LYS A 104 1.70 -8.73 15.36
C LYS A 104 3.11 -9.30 15.52
N ARG A 105 3.79 -8.94 16.59
CA ARG A 105 5.03 -9.59 16.99
C ARG A 105 4.75 -10.34 18.28
N VAL A 106 4.85 -11.66 18.25
CA VAL A 106 4.75 -12.47 19.46
C VAL A 106 5.99 -12.15 20.31
N LYS A 107 5.77 -11.69 21.55
CA LYS A 107 6.86 -11.39 22.49
C LYS A 107 7.57 -12.65 22.92
#